data_AF-A0A520QIN5-F1
#
_entry.id   AF-A0A520QIN5-F1
#
_cell.length_a   1.000
_cell.length_b   1.000
_cell.length_c   1.000
_cell.angle_alpha   90.00
_cell.angle_beta   90.00
_cell.angle_gamma   90.00
#
_symmetry.space_group_name_H-M   'P 1'
#
loop_
_entity.id
_entity.type
_entity.pdbx_description
1 polymer ?
#
loop_
_entity_poly.entity_id
_entity_poly.type
_entity_poly.pdbx_seq_one_letter_code
_entity_poly.pdbx_strand_id
1 'polypeptide(L)'
;MRGTPGRGWESLPSEALVRLVVDGDVLQWKPLCAELARRPPDEAATRVLLEAPLPAWTLIPILAASPHGIAYDALRGFARELGNVVYANEAARGMARAHPAEALEELARWLRDEPSLHLRGVAAVGLTAIGTREAAAEIELGAASERVGTLLAGQLLGRMASGADELVVELLESADPRRWRTGAEAALARWRAAPDDALVDRWRPHVGALLARESGLDGPLRRGLTRWVEPPRG
;
A
#
# COMPACT_ATOMS: atom_id res chain seq x y z
N MET A 1 32.30 -28.32 -31.32
CA MET A 1 31.52 -28.17 -30.07
C MET A 1 32.03 -26.93 -29.34
N ARG A 2 31.26 -25.84 -29.33
CA ARG A 2 31.57 -24.67 -28.51
C ARG A 2 30.97 -24.93 -27.13
N GLY A 3 31.80 -25.38 -26.18
CA GLY A 3 31.39 -25.46 -24.79
C GLY A 3 31.22 -24.05 -24.25
N THR A 4 30.01 -23.70 -23.85
CA THR A 4 29.77 -22.53 -23.01
C THR A 4 30.57 -22.74 -21.72
N PRO A 5 31.52 -21.88 -21.34
CA PRO A 5 32.22 -22.06 -20.08
C PRO A 5 31.19 -21.94 -18.96
N GLY A 6 30.95 -23.03 -18.24
CA GLY A 6 30.18 -23.01 -17.00
C GLY A 6 30.88 -22.06 -16.03
N ARG A 7 30.19 -20.99 -15.64
CA ARG A 7 30.72 -19.99 -14.70
C ARG A 7 30.73 -20.66 -13.31
N GLY A 8 31.92 -20.91 -12.75
CA GLY A 8 32.14 -21.70 -11.53
C GLY A 8 31.61 -21.11 -10.21
N TRP A 9 30.60 -20.24 -10.26
CA TRP A 9 29.99 -19.60 -9.08
C TRP A 9 28.84 -20.40 -8.51
N GLU A 10 28.28 -21.32 -9.28
CA GLU A 10 27.18 -22.21 -8.88
C GLU A 10 27.53 -23.07 -7.65
N SER A 11 28.82 -23.30 -7.39
CA SER A 11 29.31 -24.05 -6.22
C SER A 11 29.69 -23.17 -5.02
N LEU A 12 29.65 -21.83 -5.16
CA LEU A 12 30.07 -20.92 -4.09
C LEU A 12 28.99 -20.80 -2.99
N PRO A 13 29.40 -20.61 -1.72
CA PRO A 13 28.49 -20.19 -0.65
C PRO A 13 27.84 -18.82 -0.94
N SER A 14 26.63 -18.59 -0.43
CA SER A 14 25.86 -17.35 -0.64
C SER A 14 26.64 -16.10 -0.24
N GLU A 15 27.44 -16.15 0.84
CA GLU A 15 28.29 -15.04 1.27
C GLU A 15 29.38 -14.70 0.23
N ALA A 16 30.01 -15.72 -0.35
CA ALA A 16 31.04 -15.52 -1.38
C ALA A 16 30.43 -14.97 -2.68
N LEU A 17 29.22 -15.40 -3.03
CA LEU A 17 28.46 -14.83 -4.16
C LEU A 17 28.12 -13.35 -3.92
N VAL A 18 27.67 -13.01 -2.71
CA VAL A 18 27.41 -11.61 -2.31
C VAL A 18 28.68 -10.77 -2.41
N ARG A 19 29.82 -11.26 -1.91
CA ARG A 19 31.11 -10.56 -2.00
C ARG A 19 31.50 -10.30 -3.46
N LEU A 20 31.31 -11.26 -4.36
CA LEU A 20 31.52 -11.06 -5.81
C LEU A 20 30.60 -9.98 -6.40
N VAL A 21 29.37 -9.85 -5.90
CA VAL A 21 28.45 -8.77 -6.31
C VAL A 21 28.92 -7.42 -5.77
N VAL A 22 29.45 -7.38 -4.55
CA VAL A 22 29.99 -6.16 -3.90
C VAL A 22 31.29 -5.70 -4.55
N ASP A 23 32.19 -6.63 -4.88
CA ASP A 23 33.55 -6.36 -5.37
C ASP A 23 33.60 -5.98 -6.87
N GLY A 24 32.47 -6.07 -7.58
CA GLY A 24 32.20 -5.22 -8.74
C GLY A 24 32.83 -5.63 -10.08
N ASP A 25 32.33 -6.73 -10.68
CA ASP A 25 32.34 -6.85 -12.15
C ASP A 25 30.91 -6.70 -12.71
N VAL A 26 30.62 -5.52 -13.29
CA VAL A 26 29.32 -5.15 -13.86
C VAL A 26 28.85 -6.14 -14.94
N LEU A 27 29.79 -6.80 -15.64
CA LEU A 27 29.47 -7.78 -16.69
C LEU A 27 28.98 -9.13 -16.12
N GLN A 28 29.26 -9.40 -14.84
CA GLN A 28 28.83 -10.62 -14.14
C GLN A 28 27.64 -10.38 -13.20
N TRP A 29 27.30 -9.10 -12.99
CA TRP A 29 26.27 -8.66 -12.07
C TRP A 29 24.88 -9.24 -12.31
N LYS A 30 24.36 -9.16 -13.55
CA LYS A 30 23.02 -9.70 -13.89
C LYS A 30 22.92 -11.23 -13.65
N PRO A 31 23.88 -12.05 -14.12
CA PRO A 31 23.91 -13.49 -13.82
C PRO A 31 24.03 -13.81 -12.33
N LEU A 32 24.85 -13.06 -11.57
CA LEU A 32 25.00 -13.27 -10.12
C LEU A 32 23.71 -12.92 -9.36
N CYS A 33 23.02 -11.84 -9.73
CA CYS A 33 21.72 -11.50 -9.16
C CYS A 33 20.65 -12.54 -9.50
N ALA A 34 20.67 -13.09 -10.72
CA ALA A 34 19.77 -14.18 -11.11
C ALA A 34 20.07 -15.49 -10.36
N GLU A 35 21.34 -15.75 -10.03
CA GLU A 35 21.73 -16.88 -9.18
C GLU A 35 21.26 -16.70 -7.75
N LEU A 36 21.46 -15.52 -7.15
CA LEU A 36 20.94 -15.18 -5.81
C LEU A 36 19.41 -15.21 -5.77
N ALA A 37 18.72 -14.87 -6.87
CA ALA A 37 17.28 -14.99 -6.95
C ALA A 37 16.78 -16.45 -7.08
N ARG A 38 17.61 -17.35 -7.63
CA ARG A 38 17.33 -18.80 -7.65
C ARG A 38 17.73 -19.50 -6.36
N ARG A 39 18.74 -18.97 -5.66
CA ARG A 39 19.29 -19.48 -4.40
C ARG A 39 19.23 -18.35 -3.38
N PRO A 40 18.05 -18.13 -2.77
CA PRO A 40 17.85 -17.02 -1.87
C PRO A 40 19.02 -16.91 -0.87
N PRO A 41 19.68 -15.74 -0.77
CA PRO A 41 20.84 -15.59 0.10
C PRO A 41 20.42 -15.91 1.51
N ASP A 42 21.25 -16.66 2.23
CA ASP A 42 21.01 -16.94 3.63
C ASP A 42 21.07 -15.65 4.48
N GLU A 43 20.75 -15.77 5.76
CA GLU A 43 20.74 -14.64 6.68
C GLU A 43 22.12 -13.96 6.80
N ALA A 44 23.21 -14.74 6.77
CA ALA A 44 24.57 -14.21 6.85
C ALA A 44 24.94 -13.39 5.60
N ALA A 45 24.64 -13.91 4.41
CA ALA A 45 24.82 -13.22 3.14
C ALA A 45 23.96 -11.95 3.05
N THR A 46 22.74 -11.99 3.59
CA THR A 46 21.85 -10.83 3.68
C THR A 46 22.44 -9.71 4.57
N ARG A 47 23.07 -10.06 5.70
CA ARG A 47 23.75 -9.07 6.56
C ARG A 47 24.94 -8.44 5.86
N VAL A 48 25.77 -9.23 5.17
CA VAL A 48 26.90 -8.71 4.38
C VAL A 48 26.42 -7.73 3.30
N LEU A 49 25.29 -8.02 2.62
CA LEU A 49 24.69 -7.11 1.65
C LEU A 49 24.29 -5.76 2.27
N LEU A 50 23.70 -5.78 3.47
CA LEU A 50 23.23 -4.57 4.16
C LEU A 50 24.38 -3.71 4.70
N GLU A 51 25.50 -4.33 5.04
CA GLU A 51 26.72 -3.62 5.50
C GLU A 51 27.56 -3.10 4.33
N ALA A 52 27.35 -3.62 3.11
CA ALA A 52 28.10 -3.22 1.94
C ALA A 52 27.75 -1.79 1.51
N PRO A 53 28.73 -0.99 1.06
CA PRO A 53 28.52 0.38 0.59
C PRO A 53 27.93 0.40 -0.83
N LEU A 54 26.85 -0.35 -1.06
CA LEU A 54 26.16 -0.45 -2.33
C LEU A 54 25.06 0.62 -2.45
N PRO A 55 24.86 1.20 -3.63
CA PRO A 55 23.75 2.13 -3.84
C PRO A 55 22.41 1.37 -3.81
N ALA A 56 21.34 2.05 -3.37
CA ALA A 56 20.01 1.46 -3.19
C ALA A 56 19.46 0.76 -4.44
N TRP A 57 19.76 1.27 -5.63
CA TRP A 57 19.34 0.66 -6.90
C TRP A 57 19.96 -0.72 -7.16
N THR A 58 21.10 -1.00 -6.55
CA THR A 58 21.77 -2.31 -6.59
C THR A 58 21.25 -3.21 -5.47
N LEU A 59 21.07 -2.65 -4.28
CA LEU A 59 20.73 -3.40 -3.07
C LEU A 59 19.28 -3.89 -3.07
N ILE A 60 18.31 -3.05 -3.44
CA ILE A 60 16.87 -3.36 -3.37
C ILE A 60 16.49 -4.60 -4.21
N PRO A 61 16.92 -4.75 -5.48
CA PRO A 61 16.59 -5.94 -6.26
C PRO A 61 17.14 -7.24 -5.67
N ILE A 62 18.30 -7.20 -5.00
CA ILE A 62 18.92 -8.38 -4.39
C ILE A 62 18.18 -8.77 -3.11
N LEU A 63 17.89 -7.79 -2.25
CA LEU A 63 17.10 -8.01 -1.04
C LEU A 63 15.69 -8.51 -1.37
N ALA A 64 15.08 -8.01 -2.44
CA ALA A 64 13.77 -8.43 -2.92
C ALA A 64 13.68 -9.90 -3.34
N ALA A 65 14.83 -10.58 -3.48
CA ALA A 65 14.92 -12.01 -3.76
C ALA A 65 15.27 -12.84 -2.51
N SER A 66 15.52 -12.18 -1.37
CA SER A 66 15.81 -12.82 -0.09
C SER A 66 14.52 -13.02 0.72
N PRO A 67 14.23 -14.24 1.19
CA PRO A 67 13.03 -14.58 1.95
C PRO A 67 13.23 -14.37 3.46
N HIS A 68 14.32 -13.72 3.90
CA HIS A 68 14.60 -13.54 5.32
C HIS A 68 13.95 -12.26 5.85
N GLY A 69 13.50 -12.30 7.11
CA GLY A 69 12.87 -11.14 7.77
C GLY A 69 13.76 -9.89 7.78
N ILE A 70 15.08 -10.05 7.90
CA ILE A 70 16.03 -8.92 7.84
C ILE A 70 15.97 -8.20 6.47
N ALA A 71 15.80 -8.95 5.37
CA ALA A 71 15.63 -8.35 4.05
C ALA A 71 14.30 -7.61 3.94
N TYR A 72 13.23 -8.18 4.51
CA TYR A 72 11.92 -7.53 4.57
C TYR A 72 11.98 -6.19 5.33
N ASP A 73 12.60 -6.17 6.51
CA ASP A 73 12.74 -4.96 7.32
C ASP A 73 13.52 -3.87 6.58
N ALA A 74 14.58 -4.23 5.87
CA ALA A 74 15.34 -3.30 5.05
C ALA A 74 14.50 -2.75 3.87
N LEU A 75 13.79 -3.62 3.15
CA LEU A 75 12.89 -3.21 2.06
C LEU A 75 11.77 -2.30 2.57
N ARG A 76 11.22 -2.57 3.75
CA ARG A 76 10.25 -1.71 4.41
C ARG A 76 10.81 -0.32 4.70
N GLY A 77 12.03 -0.23 5.22
CA GLY A 77 12.74 1.03 5.42
C GLY A 77 12.91 1.80 4.11
N PHE A 78 13.40 1.12 3.06
CA PHE A 78 13.56 1.73 1.73
C PHE A 78 12.24 2.23 1.14
N ALA A 79 11.14 1.48 1.31
CA ALA A 79 9.83 1.89 0.82
C ALA A 79 9.27 3.13 1.54
N ARG A 80 9.60 3.33 2.83
CA ARG A 80 9.13 4.49 3.61
C ARG A 80 10.01 5.73 3.48
N GLU A 81 11.32 5.54 3.40
CA GLU A 81 12.29 6.63 3.62
C GLU A 81 12.91 7.17 2.33
N LEU A 82 12.86 6.40 1.23
CA LEU A 82 13.41 6.87 -0.04
C LEU A 82 12.52 7.92 -0.68
N GLY A 83 13.05 9.12 -0.87
CA GLY A 83 12.40 10.17 -1.67
C GLY A 83 12.34 9.86 -3.18
N ASN A 84 12.93 8.74 -3.63
CA ASN A 84 12.87 8.30 -5.02
C ASN A 84 11.76 7.25 -5.22
N VAL A 85 10.71 7.62 -5.95
CA VAL A 85 9.52 6.78 -6.17
C VAL A 85 9.83 5.45 -6.85
N VAL A 86 10.83 5.39 -7.73
CA VAL A 86 11.18 4.15 -8.45
C VAL A 86 11.72 3.13 -7.47
N TYR A 87 12.59 3.55 -6.56
CA TYR A 87 13.19 2.67 -5.58
C TYR A 87 12.21 2.27 -4.48
N ALA A 88 11.38 3.21 -4.01
CA ALA A 88 10.33 2.89 -3.04
C ALA A 88 9.33 1.86 -3.60
N ASN A 89 8.93 2.02 -4.88
CA ASN A 89 8.08 1.06 -5.57
C ASN A 89 8.73 -0.32 -5.72
N GLU A 90 10.00 -0.39 -6.11
CA GLU A 90 10.71 -1.66 -6.20
C GLU A 90 10.88 -2.33 -4.83
N ALA A 91 11.09 -1.55 -3.78
CA ALA A 91 11.16 -2.06 -2.42
C ALA A 91 9.82 -2.66 -1.98
N ALA A 92 8.70 -1.98 -2.24
CA ALA A 92 7.36 -2.50 -1.96
C ALA A 92 7.03 -3.78 -2.76
N ARG A 93 7.46 -3.88 -4.02
CA ARG A 93 7.37 -5.13 -4.80
C ARG A 93 8.24 -6.24 -4.20
N GLY A 94 9.41 -5.88 -3.67
CA GLY A 94 10.28 -6.78 -2.95
C GLY A 94 9.64 -7.34 -1.69
N MET A 95 9.01 -6.48 -0.87
CA MET A 95 8.23 -6.89 0.30
C MET A 95 7.16 -7.92 -0.09
N ALA A 96 6.39 -7.62 -1.14
CA ALA A 96 5.33 -8.50 -1.66
C ALA A 96 5.84 -9.88 -2.12
N ARG A 97 7.05 -9.93 -2.70
CA ARG A 97 7.67 -11.20 -3.14
C ARG A 97 8.25 -12.00 -1.99
N ALA A 98 8.93 -11.34 -1.06
CA ALA A 98 9.63 -11.99 0.04
C ALA A 98 8.64 -12.56 1.06
N HIS A 99 7.65 -11.76 1.46
CA HIS A 99 6.68 -12.11 2.51
C HIS A 99 5.29 -11.57 2.17
N PRO A 100 4.54 -12.23 1.26
CA PRO A 100 3.29 -11.72 0.74
C PRO A 100 2.20 -11.50 1.80
N ALA A 101 2.14 -12.36 2.82
CA ALA A 101 1.13 -12.24 3.89
C ALA A 101 1.39 -11.01 4.78
N GLU A 102 2.64 -10.81 5.20
CA GLU A 102 3.05 -9.68 6.02
C GLU A 102 2.97 -8.37 5.21
N ALA A 103 3.43 -8.40 3.96
CA ALA A 103 3.31 -7.28 3.02
C ALA A 103 1.84 -6.87 2.79
N LEU A 104 0.91 -7.82 2.67
CA LEU A 104 -0.51 -7.51 2.49
C LEU A 104 -1.03 -6.65 3.64
N GLU A 105 -0.82 -7.08 4.89
CA GLU A 105 -1.30 -6.36 6.06
C GLU A 105 -0.68 -4.97 6.15
N GLU A 106 0.64 -4.87 5.99
CA GLU A 106 1.36 -3.62 6.13
C GLU A 106 1.06 -2.62 5.01
N LEU A 107 1.08 -3.06 3.75
CA LEU A 107 0.80 -2.18 2.61
C LEU A 107 -0.66 -1.75 2.60
N ALA A 108 -1.60 -2.63 3.00
CA ALA A 108 -2.99 -2.23 3.14
C ALA A 108 -3.18 -1.16 4.23
N ARG A 109 -2.46 -1.28 5.35
CA ARG A 109 -2.42 -0.24 6.39
C ARG A 109 -1.84 1.08 5.85
N TRP A 110 -0.74 1.05 5.11
CA TRP A 110 -0.18 2.26 4.51
C TRP A 110 -1.14 2.91 3.52
N LEU A 111 -1.81 2.12 2.68
CA LEU A 111 -2.77 2.64 1.71
C LEU A 111 -3.96 3.36 2.38
N ARG A 112 -4.40 2.88 3.55
CA ARG A 112 -5.52 3.47 4.30
C ARG A 112 -5.12 4.65 5.18
N ASP A 113 -4.06 4.48 5.96
CA ASP A 113 -3.82 5.33 7.13
C ASP A 113 -2.70 6.36 6.90
N GLU A 114 -1.83 6.17 5.91
CA GLU A 114 -0.67 7.03 5.71
C GLU A 114 -1.09 8.38 5.13
N PRO A 115 -0.74 9.55 5.71
CA PRO A 115 -1.12 10.84 5.14
C PRO A 115 -0.42 11.16 3.81
N SER A 116 0.74 10.56 3.55
CA SER A 116 1.52 10.80 2.34
C SER A 116 0.91 10.08 1.14
N LEU A 117 0.40 10.85 0.15
CA LEU A 117 -0.08 10.32 -1.13
C LEU A 117 1.00 9.49 -1.86
N HIS A 118 2.27 9.89 -1.71
CA HIS A 118 3.39 9.15 -2.26
C HIS A 118 3.46 7.74 -1.67
N LEU A 119 3.42 7.61 -0.35
CA LEU A 119 3.49 6.31 0.32
C LEU A 119 2.24 5.46 0.08
N ARG A 120 1.06 6.08 -0.07
CA ARG A 120 -0.14 5.37 -0.54
C ARG A 120 0.06 4.79 -1.95
N GLY A 121 0.66 5.56 -2.86
CA GLY A 121 1.02 5.08 -4.21
C GLY A 121 2.00 3.91 -4.18
N VAL A 122 3.04 4.00 -3.33
CA VAL A 122 4.00 2.91 -3.10
C VAL A 122 3.30 1.65 -2.57
N ALA A 123 2.38 1.83 -1.61
CA ALA A 123 1.58 0.74 -1.05
C ALA A 123 0.71 0.04 -2.11
N ALA A 124 0.02 0.80 -2.97
CA ALA A 124 -0.78 0.26 -4.06
C ALA A 124 0.07 -0.55 -5.06
N VAL A 125 1.29 -0.09 -5.36
CA VAL A 125 2.23 -0.84 -6.22
C VAL A 125 2.63 -2.17 -5.59
N GLY A 126 2.95 -2.18 -4.29
CA GLY A 126 3.27 -3.42 -3.58
C GLY A 126 2.08 -4.39 -3.54
N LEU A 127 0.87 -3.91 -3.22
CA LEU A 127 -0.36 -4.71 -3.22
C LEU A 127 -0.65 -5.32 -4.61
N THR A 128 -0.41 -4.56 -5.68
CA THR A 128 -0.57 -5.05 -7.05
C THR A 128 0.37 -6.23 -7.33
N ALA A 129 1.59 -6.20 -6.79
CA ALA A 129 2.58 -7.27 -6.96
C ALA A 129 2.24 -8.54 -6.17
N ILE A 130 1.45 -8.45 -5.10
CA ILE A 130 0.92 -9.63 -4.39
C ILE A 130 -0.07 -10.39 -5.29
N GLY A 131 -0.90 -9.67 -6.06
CA GLY A 131 -1.74 -10.26 -7.10
C GLY A 131 -2.90 -11.14 -6.60
N THR A 132 -3.30 -11.00 -5.33
CA THR A 132 -4.45 -11.72 -4.75
C THR A 132 -5.74 -10.89 -4.83
N ARG A 133 -6.90 -11.55 -4.65
CA ARG A 133 -8.20 -10.87 -4.62
C ARG A 133 -8.29 -9.92 -3.43
N GLU A 134 -7.74 -10.32 -2.30
CA GLU A 134 -7.66 -9.52 -1.08
C GLU A 134 -6.86 -8.24 -1.32
N ALA A 135 -5.70 -8.34 -1.99
CA ALA A 135 -4.89 -7.18 -2.34
C ALA A 135 -5.61 -6.24 -3.32
N ALA A 136 -6.33 -6.79 -4.30
CA ALA A 136 -7.14 -6.01 -5.24
C ALA A 136 -8.27 -5.25 -4.52
N ALA A 137 -8.94 -5.89 -3.56
CA ALA A 137 -9.99 -5.25 -2.76
C ALA A 137 -9.46 -4.06 -1.94
N GLU A 138 -8.26 -4.19 -1.35
CA GLU A 138 -7.59 -3.09 -0.63
C GLU A 138 -7.25 -1.92 -1.55
N ILE A 139 -6.80 -2.18 -2.78
CA ILE A 139 -6.52 -1.15 -3.78
C ILE A 139 -7.80 -0.38 -4.15
N GLU A 140 -8.88 -1.10 -4.43
CA GLU A 140 -10.17 -0.48 -4.77
C GLU A 140 -10.70 0.39 -3.62
N LEU A 141 -10.56 -0.10 -2.38
CA LEU A 141 -10.88 0.64 -1.16
C LEU A 141 -10.07 1.94 -1.01
N GLY A 142 -8.75 1.85 -1.14
CA GLY A 142 -7.87 3.01 -1.05
C GLY A 142 -8.15 4.06 -2.11
N ALA A 143 -8.35 3.62 -3.37
CA ALA A 143 -8.65 4.51 -4.49
C ALA A 143 -10.00 5.23 -4.32
N ALA A 144 -11.00 4.56 -3.74
CA ALA A 144 -12.28 5.17 -3.43
C ALA A 144 -12.13 6.24 -2.32
N SER A 145 -11.36 5.95 -1.27
CA SER A 145 -11.08 6.89 -0.18
C SER A 145 -10.38 8.17 -0.66
N GLU A 146 -9.35 8.03 -1.51
CA GLU A 146 -8.63 9.19 -2.08
C GLU A 146 -9.53 10.04 -3.00
N ARG A 147 -10.32 9.39 -3.86
CA ARG A 147 -11.27 10.09 -4.73
C ARG A 147 -12.27 10.87 -3.90
N VAL A 148 -12.89 10.24 -2.91
CA VAL A 148 -13.84 10.93 -2.02
C VAL A 148 -13.19 12.09 -1.27
N GLY A 149 -11.98 11.91 -0.71
CA GLY A 149 -11.26 12.98 -0.03
C GLY A 149 -10.96 14.18 -0.94
N THR A 150 -10.54 13.92 -2.18
CA THR A 150 -10.27 14.96 -3.20
C THR A 150 -11.55 15.69 -3.61
N LEU A 151 -12.62 14.94 -3.83
CA LEU A 151 -13.93 15.46 -4.24
C LEU A 151 -14.56 16.31 -3.13
N LEU A 152 -14.49 15.87 -1.88
CA LEU A 152 -14.91 16.63 -0.71
C LEU A 152 -14.08 17.90 -0.52
N ALA A 153 -12.76 17.83 -0.65
CA ALA A 153 -11.90 19.01 -0.60
C ALA A 153 -12.26 20.02 -1.70
N GLY A 154 -12.56 19.55 -2.91
CA GLY A 154 -13.10 20.36 -4.00
C GLY A 154 -14.40 21.08 -3.59
N GLN A 155 -15.38 20.33 -3.09
CA GLN A 155 -16.66 20.89 -2.63
C GLN A 155 -16.49 21.92 -1.51
N LEU A 156 -15.64 21.66 -0.52
CA LEU A 156 -15.36 22.60 0.59
C LEU A 156 -14.67 23.88 0.11
N LEU A 157 -13.89 23.79 -0.97
CA LEU A 157 -13.25 24.93 -1.61
C LEU A 157 -14.13 25.59 -2.69
N GLY A 158 -15.41 25.20 -2.80
CA GLY A 158 -16.35 25.73 -3.79
C GLY A 158 -16.04 25.33 -5.24
N ARG A 159 -15.17 24.33 -5.45
CA ARG A 159 -14.82 23.78 -6.76
C ARG A 159 -15.65 22.53 -7.01
N MET A 160 -16.62 22.62 -7.92
CA MET A 160 -17.44 21.46 -8.30
C MET A 160 -16.57 20.36 -8.91
N ALA A 161 -16.64 19.17 -8.33
CA ALA A 161 -16.20 17.96 -8.99
C ALA A 161 -17.43 17.04 -9.17
N SER A 162 -17.80 16.79 -10.42
CA SER A 162 -18.93 15.92 -10.78
C SER A 162 -18.65 14.47 -10.38
N GLY A 163 -19.61 13.80 -9.72
CA GLY A 163 -19.49 12.37 -9.36
C GLY A 163 -19.14 12.08 -7.90
N ALA A 164 -18.85 13.11 -7.10
CA ALA A 164 -18.55 13.00 -5.66
C ALA A 164 -19.69 12.36 -4.88
N ASP A 165 -20.90 12.81 -5.17
CA ASP A 165 -22.07 12.47 -4.38
C ASP A 165 -22.54 11.06 -4.69
N GLU A 166 -22.44 10.66 -5.95
CA GLU A 166 -22.71 9.31 -6.42
C GLU A 166 -21.74 8.30 -5.81
N LEU A 167 -20.45 8.64 -5.74
CA LEU A 167 -19.42 7.77 -5.13
C LEU A 167 -19.60 7.62 -3.62
N VAL A 168 -19.97 8.69 -2.90
CA VAL A 168 -20.26 8.61 -1.46
C VAL A 168 -21.46 7.68 -1.21
N VAL A 169 -22.51 7.77 -2.03
CA VAL A 169 -23.66 6.86 -1.94
C VAL A 169 -23.26 5.41 -2.22
N GLU A 170 -22.52 5.16 -3.31
CA GLU A 170 -22.02 3.82 -3.65
C GLU A 170 -21.23 3.20 -2.49
N LEU A 171 -20.36 3.98 -1.85
CA LEU A 171 -19.58 3.53 -0.71
C LEU A 171 -20.44 3.26 0.51
N LEU A 172 -21.36 4.16 0.85
CA LEU A 172 -22.32 3.98 1.96
C LEU A 172 -23.18 2.73 1.75
N GLU A 173 -23.51 2.35 0.52
CA GLU A 173 -24.33 1.19 0.21
C GLU A 173 -23.54 -0.13 0.14
N SER A 174 -22.22 -0.05 0.10
CA SER A 174 -21.37 -1.24 -0.03
C SER A 174 -21.54 -2.23 1.12
N ALA A 175 -21.50 -3.52 0.80
CA ALA A 175 -21.43 -4.61 1.77
C ALA A 175 -20.03 -4.77 2.41
N ASP A 176 -19.00 -4.09 1.87
CA ASP A 176 -17.64 -4.12 2.41
C ASP A 176 -17.51 -3.14 3.60
N PRO A 177 -17.18 -3.64 4.81
CA PRO A 177 -16.99 -2.84 6.01
C PRO A 177 -16.10 -1.60 5.85
N ARG A 178 -15.10 -1.70 4.99
CA ARG A 178 -14.12 -0.64 4.80
C ARG A 178 -14.64 0.41 3.80
N ARG A 179 -15.43 -0.01 2.81
CA ARG A 179 -16.05 0.90 1.82
C ARG A 179 -17.11 1.75 2.48
N TRP A 180 -18.03 1.12 3.22
CA TRP A 180 -19.07 1.87 3.88
C TRP A 180 -18.53 2.78 4.98
N ARG A 181 -17.43 2.39 5.65
CA ARG A 181 -16.79 3.26 6.64
C ARG A 181 -16.19 4.51 5.98
N THR A 182 -15.48 4.34 4.88
CA THR A 182 -14.93 5.45 4.08
C THR A 182 -16.04 6.41 3.63
N GLY A 183 -17.15 5.87 3.09
CA GLY A 183 -18.32 6.67 2.71
C GLY A 183 -18.94 7.41 3.88
N ALA A 184 -19.00 6.79 5.07
CA ALA A 184 -19.58 7.38 6.26
C ALA A 184 -18.72 8.50 6.88
N GLU A 185 -17.40 8.33 6.93
CA GLU A 185 -16.46 9.35 7.41
C GLU A 185 -16.49 10.58 6.50
N ALA A 186 -16.50 10.35 5.19
CA ALA A 186 -16.64 11.37 4.17
C ALA A 186 -17.93 12.18 4.31
N ALA A 187 -19.06 11.48 4.41
CA ALA A 187 -20.36 12.09 4.52
C ALA A 187 -20.48 12.94 5.80
N LEU A 188 -19.96 12.43 6.92
CA LEU A 188 -19.92 13.14 8.20
C LEU A 188 -19.00 14.38 8.16
N ALA A 189 -17.83 14.28 7.50
CA ALA A 189 -16.89 15.39 7.35
C ALA A 189 -17.51 16.55 6.55
N ARG A 190 -18.22 16.24 5.46
CA ARG A 190 -18.92 17.23 4.62
C ARG A 190 -19.98 17.99 5.40
N TRP A 191 -20.84 17.25 6.12
CA TRP A 191 -21.90 17.83 6.95
C TRP A 191 -21.34 18.79 8.01
N ARG A 192 -20.23 18.43 8.66
CA ARG A 192 -19.58 19.28 9.67
C ARG A 192 -18.97 20.56 9.10
N ALA A 193 -18.37 20.48 7.92
CA ALA A 193 -17.62 21.59 7.34
C ALA A 193 -18.52 22.61 6.63
N ALA A 194 -19.61 22.17 5.99
CA ALA A 194 -20.65 23.05 5.46
C ALA A 194 -21.96 22.27 5.27
N PRO A 195 -22.93 22.37 6.20
CA PRO A 195 -24.22 21.70 6.06
C PRO A 195 -24.96 22.28 4.85
N ASP A 196 -25.17 21.43 3.84
CA ASP A 196 -25.97 21.71 2.65
C ASP A 196 -27.22 20.85 2.72
N ASP A 197 -28.38 21.46 2.92
CA ASP A 197 -29.64 20.76 3.17
C ASP A 197 -30.01 19.80 2.04
N ALA A 198 -29.73 20.16 0.77
CA ALA A 198 -30.03 19.31 -0.38
C ALA A 198 -29.17 18.04 -0.41
N LEU A 199 -27.89 18.19 -0.08
CA LEU A 199 -26.94 17.08 0.01
C LEU A 199 -27.23 16.19 1.23
N VAL A 200 -27.57 16.83 2.34
CA VAL A 200 -27.99 16.16 3.58
C VAL A 200 -29.21 15.29 3.32
N ASP A 201 -30.24 15.82 2.66
CA ASP A 201 -31.46 15.07 2.37
C ASP A 201 -31.22 13.92 1.39
N ARG A 202 -30.31 14.11 0.43
CA ARG A 202 -29.89 13.05 -0.49
C ARG A 202 -29.20 11.89 0.23
N TRP A 203 -28.28 12.16 1.16
CA TRP A 203 -27.49 11.11 1.83
C TRP A 203 -28.16 10.52 3.07
N ARG A 204 -29.08 11.23 3.72
CA ARG A 204 -29.79 10.81 4.94
C ARG A 204 -30.36 9.38 4.87
N PRO A 205 -31.08 8.93 3.82
CA PRO A 205 -31.61 7.57 3.78
C PRO A 205 -30.51 6.50 3.75
N HIS A 206 -29.39 6.75 3.05
CA HIS A 206 -28.27 5.83 2.97
C HIS A 206 -27.52 5.72 4.31
N VAL A 207 -27.34 6.84 5.01
CA VAL A 207 -26.76 6.87 6.36
C VAL A 207 -27.69 6.19 7.38
N GLY A 208 -29.00 6.40 7.27
CA GLY A 208 -29.99 5.71 8.10
C GLY A 208 -29.96 4.19 7.90
N ALA A 209 -29.89 3.73 6.65
CA ALA A 209 -29.74 2.31 6.32
C ALA A 209 -28.43 1.73 6.87
N LEU A 210 -27.33 2.48 6.78
CA LEU A 210 -26.04 2.08 7.35
C LEU A 210 -26.10 1.92 8.88
N LEU A 211 -26.69 2.90 9.59
CA LEU A 211 -26.82 2.87 11.05
C LEU A 211 -27.67 1.69 11.56
N ALA A 212 -28.69 1.32 10.77
CA ALA A 212 -29.57 0.21 11.06
C ALA A 212 -28.89 -1.15 10.86
N ARG A 213 -28.05 -1.28 9.82
CA ARG A 213 -27.44 -2.57 9.46
C ARG A 213 -26.08 -2.83 10.13
N GLU A 214 -25.28 -1.80 10.38
CA GLU A 214 -23.90 -1.96 10.88
C GLU A 214 -23.79 -1.70 12.38
N SER A 215 -23.69 -2.78 13.16
CA SER A 215 -23.38 -2.71 14.60
C SER A 215 -21.90 -2.39 14.87
N GLY A 216 -21.01 -2.57 13.88
CA GLY A 216 -19.56 -2.37 13.98
C GLY A 216 -19.06 -0.93 13.79
N LEU A 217 -19.96 0.05 13.64
CA LEU A 217 -19.59 1.47 13.59
C LEU A 217 -18.90 1.90 14.88
N ASP A 218 -17.76 2.60 14.77
CA ASP A 218 -17.07 3.13 15.95
C ASP A 218 -17.96 4.16 16.70
N GLY A 219 -17.77 4.26 18.02
CA GLY A 219 -18.60 5.11 18.88
C GLY A 219 -18.67 6.58 18.42
N PRO A 220 -17.53 7.25 18.13
CA PRO A 220 -17.51 8.61 17.60
C PRO A 220 -18.25 8.79 16.27
N LEU A 221 -18.01 7.93 15.28
CA LEU A 221 -18.61 7.95 13.95
C LEU A 221 -20.10 7.67 14.03
N ARG A 222 -20.51 6.62 14.75
CA ARG A 222 -21.92 6.29 15.00
C ARG A 222 -22.66 7.47 15.60
N ARG A 223 -22.13 8.07 16.69
CA ARG A 223 -22.75 9.24 17.33
C ARG A 223 -22.85 10.45 16.38
N GLY A 224 -21.83 10.68 15.56
CA GLY A 224 -21.83 11.74 14.56
C GLY A 224 -22.93 11.57 13.53
N LEU A 225 -23.03 10.37 12.95
CA LEU A 225 -24.04 10.03 11.94
C LEU A 225 -25.45 10.04 12.54
N THR A 226 -25.64 9.52 13.76
CA THR A 226 -26.94 9.57 14.45
C THR A 226 -27.39 11.02 14.65
N ARG A 227 -26.50 11.93 15.10
CA ARG A 227 -26.84 13.35 15.24
C ARG A 227 -27.17 14.04 13.91
N TRP A 228 -26.62 13.54 12.82
CA TRP A 228 -26.93 14.05 11.49
C TRP A 228 -28.32 13.59 11.03
N VAL A 229 -28.63 12.30 11.16
CA VAL A 229 -29.93 11.73 10.75
C VAL A 229 -31.07 12.17 11.68
N GLU A 230 -30.80 12.24 12.98
CA GLU A 230 -31.73 12.60 14.05
C GLU A 230 -31.16 13.80 14.83
N PRO A 231 -31.24 15.02 14.30
CA PRO A 231 -30.79 16.21 15.02
C PRO A 231 -31.60 16.35 16.33
N PRO A 232 -30.95 16.74 17.45
CA PRO A 232 -31.64 16.87 18.73
C PRO A 232 -32.80 17.87 18.59
N ARG A 233 -33.98 17.45 19.04
CA ARG A 233 -35.16 18.33 19.11
C ARG A 233 -34.88 19.39 20.17
N GLY A 234 -34.75 20.64 19.74
CA GLY A 234 -34.70 21.82 20.61
C GLY A 234 -36.01 22.02 21.37
#